data_AF-A0A8S1VS68-F1
#
_entry.id   AF-A0A8S1VS68-F1
#
_cell.length_a   1.000
_cell.length_b   1.000
_cell.length_c   1.000
_cell.angle_alpha   90.00
_cell.angle_beta   90.00
_cell.angle_gamma   90.00
#
_symmetry.space_group_name_H-M   'P 1'
#
loop_
_entity.id
_entity.type
_entity.pdbx_description
1 polymer ?
#
loop_
_entity_poly.entity_id
_entity_poly.type
_entity_poly.pdbx_seq_one_letter_code
_entity_poly.pdbx_strand_id
1 'polypeptide(L)'
;MQTLLKSYSQLWVNQIKYGFKHVSIRNKTNSRHRYYATKPLQFQRFYEMKKKFDFKNDDLTFPINIPLKQRYVYRPQRQFNKATPQNDYLNTEVMSGNEILLYFEQLDNLRINEILNGLERLHKFNNGQFNLAEHPWVKAALDKAFLEHYHLTKAQFIQLLNIYSNYGIETPEIWGKFEERMIKLLPNIPARLFGECVRLFMEKPERSSDEFKKELSLVIPVHLTKMSPQAIAKAFEMVYKYNLMTDYLFYDHLHFILRKRFKWFVMGRACPLMLRLLREANFETCEFLWPEIYKQLETELDRIPNDQCAPIRNELVKIGEAFPTHSQYNNIIIAKKIGARATWEATLGGQARKLSLVEIVKNDILYYKEKQKLQRSQSQQSP
;
A
#
# COMPACT_ATOMS: atom_id res chain seq x y z
N MET A 1 -81.96 -0.34 -9.19
CA MET A 1 -81.80 -1.33 -8.10
C MET A 1 -81.17 -2.66 -8.58
N GLN A 2 -81.49 -3.18 -9.77
CA GLN A 2 -80.92 -4.44 -10.29
C GLN A 2 -79.42 -4.38 -10.69
N THR A 3 -78.87 -3.19 -10.95
CA THR A 3 -77.45 -2.99 -11.31
C THR A 3 -76.49 -3.03 -10.13
N LEU A 4 -76.93 -2.64 -8.92
CA LEU A 4 -76.14 -2.71 -7.69
C LEU A 4 -75.98 -4.14 -7.16
N LEU A 5 -76.98 -5.01 -7.39
CA LEU A 5 -76.91 -6.43 -7.03
C LEU A 5 -75.93 -7.23 -7.91
N LYS A 6 -75.77 -6.85 -9.18
CA LYS A 6 -74.81 -7.50 -10.08
C LYS A 6 -73.35 -7.20 -9.70
N SER A 7 -73.01 -5.99 -9.26
CA SER A 7 -71.62 -5.67 -8.89
C SER A 7 -71.17 -6.36 -7.59
N TYR A 8 -72.07 -6.55 -6.63
CA TYR A 8 -71.78 -7.32 -5.40
C TYR A 8 -71.57 -8.81 -5.69
N SER A 9 -72.32 -9.38 -6.64
CA SER A 9 -72.15 -10.78 -7.06
C SER A 9 -70.79 -11.03 -7.75
N GLN A 10 -70.28 -10.09 -8.54
CA GLN A 10 -68.98 -10.23 -9.22
C GLN A 10 -67.77 -10.07 -8.27
N LEU A 11 -67.87 -9.22 -7.25
CA LEU A 11 -66.84 -9.12 -6.20
C LEU A 11 -66.77 -10.40 -5.34
N TRP A 12 -67.91 -10.99 -5.02
CA TRP A 12 -67.97 -12.27 -4.31
C TRP A 12 -67.45 -13.44 -5.17
N VAL A 13 -67.81 -13.50 -6.45
CA VAL A 13 -67.33 -14.55 -7.36
C VAL A 13 -65.83 -14.43 -7.63
N ASN A 14 -65.27 -13.22 -7.65
CA ASN A 14 -63.82 -13.03 -7.75
C ASN A 14 -63.08 -13.35 -6.45
N GLN A 15 -63.68 -13.12 -5.27
CA GLN A 15 -63.11 -13.61 -4.00
C GLN A 15 -63.16 -15.14 -3.88
N ILE A 16 -64.16 -15.81 -4.47
CA ILE A 16 -64.27 -17.27 -4.49
C ILE A 16 -63.35 -17.91 -5.55
N LYS A 17 -63.09 -17.23 -6.68
CA LYS A 17 -62.12 -17.70 -7.71
C LYS A 17 -60.66 -17.66 -7.24
N TYR A 18 -60.30 -16.78 -6.30
CA TYR A 18 -59.09 -16.93 -5.52
C TYR A 18 -59.37 -17.85 -4.33
N GLY A 19 -59.58 -19.13 -4.63
CA GLY A 19 -59.87 -20.16 -3.64
C GLY A 19 -58.98 -20.00 -2.41
N PHE A 20 -59.61 -19.95 -1.24
CA PHE A 20 -58.93 -19.93 0.06
C PHE A 20 -57.90 -21.06 0.08
N LYS A 21 -56.64 -20.73 -0.18
CA LYS A 21 -55.55 -21.70 -0.11
C LYS A 21 -55.37 -22.07 1.36
N HIS A 22 -56.04 -23.14 1.79
CA HIS A 22 -55.80 -23.78 3.07
C HIS A 22 -54.41 -24.43 3.03
N VAL A 23 -53.39 -23.62 3.32
CA VAL A 23 -52.02 -24.11 3.47
C VAL A 23 -51.89 -24.72 4.87
N SER A 24 -51.56 -26.02 4.94
CA SER A 24 -51.34 -26.73 6.19
C SER A 24 -50.29 -26.02 7.06
N ILE A 25 -50.39 -26.17 8.38
CA ILE A 25 -49.42 -25.60 9.33
C ILE A 25 -47.99 -26.04 8.98
N ARG A 26 -47.82 -27.30 8.55
CA ARG A 26 -46.54 -27.85 8.09
C ARG A 26 -46.00 -27.07 6.89
N ASN A 27 -46.83 -26.81 5.88
CA ASN A 27 -46.42 -26.06 4.69
C ASN A 27 -46.11 -24.59 5.00
N LYS A 28 -46.90 -23.94 5.87
CA LYS A 28 -46.63 -22.59 6.37
C LYS A 28 -45.32 -22.51 7.19
N THR A 29 -45.04 -23.55 7.98
CA THR A 29 -43.82 -23.60 8.81
C THR A 29 -42.58 -23.82 7.95
N ASN A 30 -42.65 -24.71 6.95
CA ASN A 30 -41.55 -24.97 6.03
C ASN A 30 -41.22 -23.78 5.15
N SER A 31 -42.22 -23.09 4.59
CA SER A 31 -42.00 -21.90 3.77
C SER A 31 -41.39 -20.77 4.58
N ARG A 32 -41.88 -20.53 5.81
CA ARG A 32 -41.30 -19.57 6.75
C ARG A 32 -39.87 -19.92 7.12
N HIS A 33 -39.58 -21.19 7.43
CA HIS A 33 -38.23 -21.63 7.77
C HIS A 33 -37.24 -21.36 6.62
N ARG A 34 -37.59 -21.72 5.39
CA ARG A 34 -36.76 -21.46 4.20
C ARG A 34 -36.56 -19.96 3.99
N TYR A 35 -37.64 -19.18 4.05
CA TYR A 35 -37.57 -17.74 3.87
C TYR A 35 -36.68 -17.05 4.92
N TYR A 36 -36.87 -17.37 6.21
CA TYR A 36 -36.07 -16.78 7.28
C TYR A 36 -34.61 -17.21 7.24
N ALA A 37 -34.33 -18.47 6.86
CA ALA A 37 -32.96 -18.95 6.70
C ALA A 37 -32.18 -18.19 5.61
N THR A 38 -32.84 -17.73 4.54
CA THR A 38 -32.19 -16.94 3.47
C THR A 38 -31.87 -15.50 3.88
N LYS A 39 -32.35 -15.01 5.03
CA LYS A 39 -32.21 -13.61 5.47
C LYS A 39 -31.63 -13.50 6.89
N PRO A 40 -30.41 -14.00 7.14
CA PRO A 40 -29.81 -14.07 8.48
C PRO A 40 -29.56 -12.69 9.11
N LEU A 41 -29.39 -11.64 8.29
CA LEU A 41 -29.21 -10.26 8.76
C LEU A 41 -30.50 -9.66 9.36
N GLN A 42 -31.67 -10.24 9.05
CA GLN A 42 -32.98 -9.80 9.54
C GLN A 42 -33.58 -10.78 10.55
N PHE A 43 -33.37 -12.08 10.35
CA PHE A 43 -33.94 -13.16 11.17
C PHE A 43 -32.83 -14.01 11.76
N GLN A 44 -32.84 -14.16 13.09
CA GLN A 44 -31.87 -14.99 13.80
C GLN A 44 -32.54 -16.26 14.32
N ARG A 45 -31.82 -17.37 14.25
CA ARG A 45 -32.29 -18.66 14.77
C ARG A 45 -32.02 -18.74 16.27
N PHE A 46 -33.05 -19.01 17.05
CA PHE A 46 -32.95 -19.23 18.49
C PHE A 46 -33.43 -20.63 18.87
N TYR A 47 -32.78 -21.17 19.89
CA TYR A 47 -33.17 -22.39 20.58
C TYR A 47 -33.60 -21.98 21.99
N GLU A 48 -34.84 -22.30 22.35
CA GLU A 48 -35.38 -22.02 23.66
C GLU A 48 -35.95 -23.32 24.23
N MET A 49 -35.70 -23.64 25.48
CA MET A 49 -36.32 -24.81 26.10
C MET A 49 -37.86 -24.66 26.09
N LYS A 50 -38.58 -25.67 25.60
CA LYS A 50 -40.05 -25.62 25.50
C LYS A 50 -40.72 -25.45 26.87
N LYS A 51 -40.09 -25.96 27.92
CA LYS A 51 -40.49 -25.89 29.33
C LYS A 51 -39.22 -25.84 30.19
N LYS A 52 -39.29 -25.27 31.40
CA LYS A 52 -38.21 -25.43 32.39
C LYS A 52 -38.05 -26.93 32.65
N PHE A 53 -36.91 -27.49 32.25
CA PHE A 53 -36.57 -28.87 32.59
C PHE A 53 -36.17 -28.90 34.06
N ASP A 54 -36.78 -29.78 34.85
CA ASP A 54 -36.46 -29.88 36.26
C ASP A 54 -35.25 -30.81 36.43
N PHE A 55 -34.09 -30.19 36.60
CA PHE A 55 -32.83 -30.89 36.85
C PHE A 55 -32.70 -31.39 38.30
N LYS A 56 -33.67 -31.08 39.18
CA LYS A 56 -33.66 -31.48 40.59
C LYS A 56 -34.52 -32.70 40.88
N ASN A 57 -35.04 -33.37 39.86
CA ASN A 57 -35.79 -34.60 40.05
C ASN A 57 -34.80 -35.74 40.38
N ASP A 58 -35.01 -36.42 41.49
CA ASP A 58 -34.11 -37.45 42.01
C ASP A 58 -34.12 -38.73 41.13
N ASP A 59 -35.15 -38.93 40.31
CA ASP A 59 -35.33 -40.12 39.45
C ASP A 59 -34.90 -39.92 37.98
N LEU A 60 -33.94 -39.03 37.71
CA LEU A 60 -33.48 -38.74 36.34
C LEU A 60 -32.56 -39.85 35.78
N THR A 61 -32.95 -40.44 34.64
CA THR A 61 -32.14 -41.42 33.91
C THR A 61 -31.46 -40.78 32.68
N PHE A 62 -30.14 -40.89 32.58
CA PHE A 62 -29.34 -40.32 31.48
C PHE A 62 -28.98 -41.37 30.42
N PRO A 63 -28.85 -40.96 29.13
CA PRO A 63 -28.92 -39.60 28.60
C PRO A 63 -30.35 -39.07 28.38
N ILE A 64 -30.56 -37.77 28.67
CA ILE A 64 -31.86 -37.10 28.57
C ILE A 64 -31.95 -36.24 27.30
N ASN A 65 -33.07 -36.35 26.58
CA ASN A 65 -33.38 -35.47 25.44
C ASN A 65 -34.09 -34.19 25.90
N ILE A 66 -33.38 -33.07 25.96
CA ILE A 66 -33.95 -31.77 26.37
C ILE A 66 -34.86 -31.22 25.24
N PRO A 67 -36.15 -30.98 25.49
CA PRO A 67 -37.07 -30.53 24.46
C PRO A 67 -36.84 -29.05 24.11
N LEU A 68 -36.22 -28.80 22.96
CA LEU A 68 -36.00 -27.45 22.43
C LEU A 68 -37.13 -27.01 21.48
N LYS A 69 -37.46 -25.72 21.52
CA LYS A 69 -38.28 -25.01 20.54
C LYS A 69 -37.34 -24.18 19.68
N GLN A 70 -37.22 -24.58 18.42
CA GLN A 70 -36.47 -23.81 17.43
C GLN A 70 -37.39 -22.77 16.80
N ARG A 71 -36.98 -21.50 16.80
CA ARG A 71 -37.71 -20.43 16.12
C ARG A 71 -36.77 -19.44 15.47
N TYR A 72 -37.14 -18.95 14.30
CA TYR A 72 -36.56 -17.73 13.77
C TYR A 72 -37.30 -16.53 14.37
N VAL A 73 -36.55 -15.58 14.88
CA VAL A 73 -37.07 -14.35 15.46
C VAL A 73 -36.56 -13.18 14.61
N TYR A 74 -37.45 -12.26 14.25
CA TYR A 74 -37.06 -11.02 13.61
C TYR A 74 -36.23 -10.20 14.61
N ARG A 75 -34.93 -10.12 14.33
CA ARG A 75 -33.96 -9.40 15.15
C ARG A 75 -32.92 -8.84 14.19
N PRO A 76 -33.25 -7.74 13.49
CA PRO A 76 -32.34 -7.14 12.53
C PRO A 76 -31.06 -6.71 13.25
N GLN A 77 -29.94 -6.77 12.52
CA GLN A 77 -28.66 -6.33 13.01
C GLN A 77 -28.74 -4.85 13.45
N ARG A 78 -28.57 -4.59 14.75
CA ARG A 78 -28.76 -3.26 15.35
C ARG A 78 -27.61 -2.29 15.11
N GLN A 79 -26.43 -2.79 14.76
CA GLN A 79 -25.23 -2.00 14.55
C GLN A 79 -24.68 -2.28 13.15
N PHE A 80 -25.07 -1.45 12.19
CA PHE A 80 -24.29 -1.22 10.97
C PHE A 80 -23.15 -0.25 11.33
N ASN A 81 -22.22 -0.67 12.20
CA ASN A 81 -21.15 0.21 12.70
C ASN A 81 -20.01 0.45 11.70
N LYS A 82 -20.25 0.25 10.42
CA LYS A 82 -19.37 0.72 9.36
C LYS A 82 -20.25 1.49 8.41
N ALA A 83 -20.02 2.80 8.30
CA ALA A 83 -20.51 3.56 7.16
C ALA A 83 -19.90 2.90 5.92
N THR A 84 -20.62 1.97 5.31
CA THR A 84 -20.20 1.37 4.05
C THR A 84 -20.13 2.52 3.07
N PRO A 85 -18.96 2.77 2.47
CA PRO A 85 -18.84 3.89 1.55
C PRO A 85 -19.81 3.63 0.38
N GLN A 86 -20.53 4.67 -0.04
CA GLN A 86 -21.63 4.55 -1.01
C GLN A 86 -21.16 4.18 -2.42
N ASN A 87 -19.84 4.23 -2.65
CA ASN A 87 -19.24 3.97 -3.93
C ASN A 87 -18.95 2.47 -4.10
N ASP A 88 -19.45 1.92 -5.20
CA ASP A 88 -19.29 0.51 -5.56
C ASP A 88 -17.93 0.23 -6.20
N TYR A 89 -16.84 0.74 -5.60
CA TYR A 89 -15.48 0.44 -6.07
C TYR A 89 -14.95 -0.83 -5.40
N LEU A 90 -14.28 -1.66 -6.19
CA LEU A 90 -13.53 -2.79 -5.67
C LEU A 90 -12.34 -2.32 -4.83
N ASN A 91 -12.29 -2.76 -3.57
CA ASN A 91 -11.14 -2.52 -2.71
C ASN A 91 -10.09 -3.63 -2.90
N THR A 92 -9.10 -3.38 -3.74
CA THR A 92 -8.01 -4.34 -4.02
C THR A 92 -6.98 -4.44 -2.88
N GLU A 93 -7.00 -3.56 -1.88
CA GLU A 93 -6.02 -3.60 -0.77
C GLU A 93 -6.18 -4.83 0.11
N VAL A 94 -7.42 -5.30 0.26
CA VAL A 94 -7.81 -6.46 1.09
C VAL A 94 -7.80 -7.77 0.31
N MET A 95 -7.64 -7.72 -1.01
CA MET A 95 -7.66 -8.90 -1.87
C MET A 95 -6.28 -9.56 -1.93
N SER A 96 -6.29 -10.89 -2.03
CA SER A 96 -5.11 -11.69 -2.39
C SER A 96 -4.78 -11.55 -3.87
N GLY A 97 -3.54 -11.89 -4.25
CA GLY A 97 -3.12 -11.81 -5.66
C GLY A 97 -3.99 -12.66 -6.60
N ASN A 98 -4.36 -13.88 -6.19
CA ASN A 98 -5.21 -14.75 -6.99
C ASN A 98 -6.62 -14.18 -7.19
N GLU A 99 -7.20 -13.53 -6.18
CA GLU A 99 -8.50 -12.87 -6.32
C GLU A 99 -8.45 -11.73 -7.32
N ILE A 100 -7.37 -10.93 -7.33
CA ILE A 100 -7.20 -9.85 -8.31
C ILE A 100 -7.12 -10.41 -9.74
N LEU A 101 -6.39 -11.52 -9.94
CA LEU A 101 -6.30 -12.18 -11.25
C LEU A 101 -7.67 -12.68 -11.75
N LEU A 102 -8.52 -13.20 -10.85
CA LEU A 102 -9.89 -13.58 -11.21
C LEU A 102 -10.73 -12.37 -11.67
N TYR A 103 -10.57 -11.21 -11.04
CA TYR A 103 -11.23 -9.99 -11.52
C TYR A 103 -10.68 -9.53 -12.88
N PHE A 104 -9.39 -9.72 -13.14
CA PHE A 104 -8.78 -9.40 -14.44
C PHE A 104 -9.19 -10.37 -15.55
N GLU A 105 -9.81 -11.49 -15.24
CA GLU A 105 -10.48 -12.30 -16.27
C GLU A 105 -11.71 -11.55 -16.84
N GLN A 106 -12.35 -10.70 -16.03
CA GLN A 106 -13.55 -9.93 -16.38
C GLN A 106 -13.25 -8.42 -16.52
N LEU A 107 -12.20 -8.08 -17.28
CA LEU A 107 -11.70 -6.70 -17.42
C LEU A 107 -12.73 -5.67 -17.85
N ASP A 108 -13.74 -6.06 -18.62
CA ASP A 108 -14.76 -5.15 -19.14
C ASP A 108 -15.68 -4.60 -18.04
N ASN A 109 -15.80 -5.32 -16.92
CA ASN A 109 -16.60 -4.88 -15.78
C ASN A 109 -15.82 -3.94 -14.84
N LEU A 110 -14.50 -3.83 -15.00
CA LEU A 110 -13.66 -3.05 -14.12
C LEU A 110 -13.49 -1.62 -14.60
N ARG A 111 -13.58 -0.68 -13.65
CA ARG A 111 -13.20 0.71 -13.88
C ARG A 111 -11.70 0.84 -13.92
N ILE A 112 -11.20 1.82 -14.66
CA ILE A 112 -9.76 2.02 -14.84
C ILE A 112 -8.99 2.16 -13.53
N ASN A 113 -9.56 2.81 -12.51
CA ASN A 113 -8.95 2.91 -11.18
C ASN A 113 -8.73 1.54 -10.52
N GLU A 114 -9.68 0.63 -10.68
CA GLU A 114 -9.62 -0.71 -10.07
C GLU A 114 -8.56 -1.55 -10.78
N ILE A 115 -8.45 -1.38 -12.10
CA ILE A 115 -7.39 -2.00 -12.91
C ILE A 115 -6.01 -1.51 -12.45
N LEU A 116 -5.81 -0.18 -12.35
CA LEU A 116 -4.53 0.39 -11.91
C LEU A 116 -4.16 -0.06 -10.49
N ASN A 117 -5.10 0.02 -9.55
CA ASN A 117 -4.86 -0.42 -8.17
C ASN A 117 -4.57 -1.93 -8.08
N GLY A 118 -5.27 -2.75 -8.89
CA GLY A 118 -5.03 -4.18 -8.98
C GLY A 118 -3.63 -4.50 -9.51
N LEU A 119 -3.22 -3.84 -10.60
CA LEU A 119 -1.90 -4.02 -11.21
C LEU A 119 -0.76 -3.63 -10.26
N GLU A 120 -0.89 -2.49 -9.58
CA GLU A 120 0.09 -2.05 -8.59
C GLU A 120 0.20 -3.04 -7.42
N ARG A 121 -0.94 -3.57 -6.96
CA ARG A 121 -1.00 -4.50 -5.84
C ARG A 121 -0.44 -5.88 -6.20
N LEU A 122 -0.75 -6.41 -7.38
CA LEU A 122 -0.21 -7.67 -7.89
C LEU A 122 1.32 -7.65 -7.95
N HIS A 123 1.90 -6.55 -8.42
CA HIS A 123 3.35 -6.40 -8.45
C HIS A 123 3.96 -6.49 -7.04
N LYS A 124 3.32 -5.87 -6.03
CA LYS A 124 3.76 -5.96 -4.63
C LYS A 124 3.70 -7.38 -4.06
N PHE A 125 2.78 -8.22 -4.50
CA PHE A 125 2.70 -9.62 -4.06
C PHE A 125 3.74 -10.52 -4.75
N ASN A 126 4.08 -10.23 -5.99
CA ASN A 126 4.99 -11.04 -6.80
C ASN A 126 6.44 -11.04 -6.28
N ASN A 127 6.90 -9.97 -5.62
CA ASN A 127 8.27 -9.84 -5.12
C ASN A 127 9.36 -10.19 -6.18
N GLY A 128 9.06 -10.01 -7.47
CA GLY A 128 9.97 -10.32 -8.58
C GLY A 128 10.10 -11.80 -8.95
N GLN A 129 9.24 -12.69 -8.46
CA GLN A 129 9.33 -14.13 -8.72
C GLN A 129 8.92 -14.53 -10.15
N PHE A 130 7.89 -13.88 -10.69
CA PHE A 130 7.33 -14.19 -12.01
C PHE A 130 7.35 -12.98 -12.94
N ASN A 131 7.50 -13.20 -14.25
CA ASN A 131 7.26 -12.14 -15.23
C ASN A 131 5.75 -11.94 -15.44
N LEU A 132 5.13 -11.14 -14.58
CA LEU A 132 3.69 -10.89 -14.66
C LEU A 132 3.28 -10.14 -15.94
N ALA A 133 4.18 -9.43 -16.62
CA ALA A 133 3.85 -8.71 -17.85
C ALA A 133 3.46 -9.66 -19.00
N GLU A 134 3.94 -10.92 -18.96
CA GLU A 134 3.60 -11.96 -19.93
C GLU A 134 2.29 -12.68 -19.61
N HIS A 135 1.78 -12.55 -18.38
CA HIS A 135 0.56 -13.23 -17.97
C HIS A 135 -0.65 -12.70 -18.77
N PRO A 136 -1.48 -13.56 -19.41
CA PRO A 136 -2.52 -13.13 -20.35
C PRO A 136 -3.46 -12.05 -19.82
N TRP A 137 -4.03 -12.24 -18.63
CA TRP A 137 -4.96 -11.26 -18.03
C TRP A 137 -4.28 -9.97 -17.57
N VAL A 138 -3.02 -10.06 -17.15
CA VAL A 138 -2.25 -8.88 -16.73
C VAL A 138 -1.85 -8.06 -17.95
N LYS A 139 -1.41 -8.72 -19.02
CA LYS A 139 -1.13 -8.08 -20.30
C LYS A 139 -2.36 -7.38 -20.85
N ALA A 140 -3.51 -8.05 -20.89
CA ALA A 140 -4.77 -7.44 -21.31
C ALA A 140 -5.15 -6.22 -20.45
N ALA A 141 -4.93 -6.29 -19.13
CA ALA A 141 -5.17 -5.18 -18.21
C ALA A 141 -4.23 -3.99 -18.48
N LEU A 142 -2.94 -4.26 -18.73
CA LEU A 142 -1.95 -3.26 -19.09
C LEU A 142 -2.29 -2.60 -20.43
N ASP A 143 -2.69 -3.38 -21.43
CA ASP A 143 -3.06 -2.90 -22.77
C ASP A 143 -4.30 -1.99 -22.68
N LYS A 144 -5.34 -2.42 -21.95
CA LYS A 144 -6.54 -1.60 -21.71
C LYS A 144 -6.19 -0.28 -21.02
N ALA A 145 -5.34 -0.33 -19.98
CA ALA A 145 -4.92 0.87 -19.27
C ALA A 145 -4.06 1.81 -20.12
N PHE A 146 -3.29 1.26 -21.05
CA PHE A 146 -2.53 2.04 -22.02
C PHE A 146 -3.44 2.70 -23.06
N LEU A 147 -4.45 2.02 -23.58
CA LEU A 147 -5.40 2.62 -24.53
C LEU A 147 -6.13 3.83 -23.92
N GLU A 148 -6.51 3.72 -22.65
CA GLU A 148 -7.21 4.80 -21.94
C GLU A 148 -6.28 5.89 -21.39
N HIS A 149 -4.96 5.80 -21.63
CA HIS A 149 -4.00 6.67 -20.95
C HIS A 149 -4.43 8.13 -21.10
N TYR A 150 -4.73 8.66 -22.31
CA TYR A 150 -5.14 10.06 -22.53
C TYR A 150 -6.31 10.57 -21.65
N HIS A 151 -7.19 9.71 -21.16
CA HIS A 151 -8.36 10.07 -20.35
C HIS A 151 -8.11 10.01 -18.84
N LEU A 152 -6.96 9.48 -18.41
CA LEU A 152 -6.63 9.38 -16.99
C LEU A 152 -6.41 10.75 -16.33
N THR A 153 -6.77 10.88 -15.07
CA THR A 153 -6.32 12.01 -14.25
C THR A 153 -4.79 12.00 -14.11
N LYS A 154 -4.20 13.14 -13.74
CA LYS A 154 -2.73 13.26 -13.53
C LYS A 154 -2.19 12.23 -12.54
N ALA A 155 -2.92 11.97 -11.45
CA ALA A 155 -2.52 10.99 -10.45
C ALA A 155 -2.54 9.55 -11.00
N GLN A 156 -3.62 9.18 -11.68
CA GLN A 156 -3.75 7.88 -12.34
C GLN A 156 -2.69 7.69 -13.43
N PHE A 157 -2.34 8.74 -14.17
CA PHE A 157 -1.31 8.67 -15.19
C PHE A 157 0.07 8.38 -14.59
N ILE A 158 0.47 9.10 -13.55
CA ILE A 158 1.75 8.82 -12.87
C ILE A 158 1.73 7.44 -12.20
N GLN A 159 0.57 6.97 -11.73
CA GLN A 159 0.40 5.59 -11.26
C GLN A 159 0.63 4.58 -12.40
N LEU A 160 0.06 4.82 -13.58
CA LEU A 160 0.30 4.00 -14.78
C LEU A 160 1.78 3.93 -15.15
N LEU A 161 2.48 5.07 -15.18
CA LEU A 161 3.92 5.11 -15.47
C LEU A 161 4.73 4.27 -14.46
N ASN A 162 4.36 4.35 -13.17
CA ASN A 162 4.97 3.51 -12.13
C ASN A 162 4.69 2.02 -12.34
N ILE A 163 3.47 1.66 -12.71
CA ILE A 163 3.10 0.28 -13.03
C ILE A 163 3.98 -0.20 -14.19
N TYR A 164 4.04 0.51 -15.31
CA TYR A 164 4.85 0.11 -16.46
C TYR A 164 6.34 -0.03 -16.11
N SER A 165 6.89 0.90 -15.34
CA SER A 165 8.27 0.82 -14.83
C SER A 165 8.49 -0.41 -13.93
N ASN A 166 7.55 -0.71 -13.03
CA ASN A 166 7.67 -1.82 -12.08
C ASN A 166 7.56 -3.19 -12.78
N TYR A 167 6.74 -3.28 -13.82
CA TYR A 167 6.63 -4.48 -14.65
C TYR A 167 7.80 -4.63 -15.64
N GLY A 168 8.78 -3.71 -15.64
CA GLY A 168 9.97 -3.79 -16.48
C GLY A 168 9.70 -3.56 -17.96
N ILE A 169 8.61 -2.86 -18.29
CA ILE A 169 8.23 -2.56 -19.67
C ILE A 169 9.01 -1.33 -20.13
N GLU A 170 10.00 -1.53 -21.00
CA GLU A 170 10.93 -0.49 -21.48
C GLU A 170 10.78 -0.19 -22.98
N THR A 171 9.65 -0.58 -23.57
CA THR A 171 9.37 -0.41 -25.00
C THR A 171 9.35 1.07 -25.39
N PRO A 172 10.25 1.55 -26.27
CA PRO A 172 10.36 2.96 -26.62
C PRO A 172 9.07 3.56 -27.18
N GLU A 173 8.29 2.80 -27.95
CA GLU A 173 7.03 3.28 -28.53
C GLU A 173 5.97 3.59 -27.47
N ILE A 174 5.97 2.85 -26.36
CA ILE A 174 5.06 3.06 -25.23
C ILE A 174 5.48 4.32 -24.48
N TRP A 175 6.77 4.43 -24.16
CA TRP A 175 7.31 5.57 -23.44
C TRP A 175 7.26 6.88 -24.24
N GLY A 176 7.38 6.82 -25.57
CA GLY A 176 7.16 7.97 -26.45
C GLY A 176 5.73 8.54 -26.34
N LYS A 177 4.70 7.69 -26.31
CA LYS A 177 3.32 8.16 -26.09
C LYS A 177 3.11 8.74 -24.68
N PHE A 178 3.79 8.17 -23.69
CA PHE A 178 3.78 8.70 -22.34
C PHE A 178 4.46 10.07 -22.25
N GLU A 179 5.58 10.25 -22.94
CA GLU A 179 6.28 11.54 -23.07
C GLU A 179 5.38 12.59 -23.73
N GLU A 180 4.80 12.30 -24.89
CA GLU A 180 3.88 13.22 -25.61
C GLU A 180 2.74 13.70 -24.72
N ARG A 181 2.18 12.78 -23.92
CA ARG A 181 1.13 13.12 -22.98
C ARG A 181 1.66 13.93 -21.80
N MET A 182 2.83 13.57 -21.29
CA MET A 182 3.41 14.26 -20.13
C MET A 182 3.76 15.71 -20.47
N ILE A 183 4.27 16.00 -21.67
CA ILE A 183 4.50 17.37 -22.16
C ILE A 183 3.23 18.22 -22.02
N LYS A 184 2.06 17.69 -22.40
CA LYS A 184 0.77 18.39 -22.25
C LYS A 184 0.35 18.60 -20.80
N LEU A 185 0.77 17.72 -19.89
CA LEU A 185 0.42 17.78 -18.46
C LEU A 185 1.41 18.60 -17.62
N LEU A 186 2.63 18.81 -18.12
CA LEU A 186 3.75 19.45 -17.44
C LEU A 186 3.40 20.83 -16.85
N PRO A 187 2.68 21.74 -17.53
CA PRO A 187 2.41 23.07 -16.98
C PRO A 187 1.58 23.06 -15.69
N ASN A 188 0.79 22.01 -15.46
CA ASN A 188 -0.18 21.94 -14.37
C ASN A 188 0.01 20.72 -13.46
N ILE A 189 1.18 20.08 -13.47
CA ILE A 189 1.43 18.90 -12.63
C ILE A 189 1.68 19.30 -11.17
N PRO A 190 1.04 18.65 -10.19
CA PRO A 190 1.35 18.87 -8.78
C PRO A 190 2.80 18.49 -8.46
N ALA A 191 3.50 19.32 -7.68
CA ALA A 191 4.90 19.10 -7.31
C ALA A 191 5.20 17.72 -6.69
N ARG A 192 4.26 17.18 -5.89
CA ARG A 192 4.36 15.83 -5.31
C ARG A 192 4.45 14.74 -6.38
N LEU A 193 3.73 14.90 -7.49
CA LEU A 193 3.72 13.95 -8.60
C LEU A 193 4.87 14.19 -9.57
N PHE A 194 5.30 15.44 -9.72
CA PHE A 194 6.41 15.81 -10.60
C PHE A 194 7.73 15.13 -10.19
N GLY A 195 8.02 15.01 -8.89
CA GLY A 195 9.22 14.29 -8.43
C GLY A 195 9.28 12.84 -8.90
N GLU A 196 8.14 12.14 -8.93
CA GLU A 196 8.06 10.78 -9.48
C GLU A 196 8.17 10.77 -11.00
N CYS A 197 7.62 11.78 -11.68
CA CYS A 197 7.77 11.95 -13.12
C CYS A 197 9.24 12.08 -13.53
N VAL A 198 10.00 12.96 -12.87
CA VAL A 198 11.44 13.14 -13.11
C VAL A 198 12.18 11.82 -12.92
N ARG A 199 11.90 11.10 -11.83
CA ARG A 199 12.50 9.78 -11.61
C ARG A 199 12.16 8.84 -12.77
N LEU A 200 10.89 8.69 -13.12
CA LEU A 200 10.46 7.67 -14.08
C LEU A 200 11.05 7.87 -15.48
N PHE A 201 11.10 9.12 -15.98
CA PHE A 201 11.61 9.41 -17.33
C PHE A 201 13.14 9.54 -17.39
N MET A 202 13.80 9.93 -16.30
CA MET A 202 15.26 10.07 -16.28
C MET A 202 15.99 8.83 -15.75
N GLU A 203 15.37 7.94 -14.97
CA GLU A 203 16.06 6.79 -14.38
C GLU A 203 16.69 5.86 -15.43
N LYS A 204 15.99 5.67 -16.57
CA LYS A 204 16.47 4.90 -17.71
C LYS A 204 16.57 5.76 -18.97
N PRO A 205 17.69 5.70 -19.71
CA PRO A 205 17.91 6.59 -20.85
C PRO A 205 16.94 6.35 -22.01
N GLU A 206 16.41 5.13 -22.15
CA GLU A 206 15.52 4.71 -23.25
C GLU A 206 14.08 5.22 -23.11
N ARG A 207 13.71 5.76 -21.93
CA ARG A 207 12.31 6.15 -21.62
C ARG A 207 11.93 7.55 -22.09
N SER A 208 12.90 8.39 -22.43
CA SER A 208 12.61 9.73 -22.92
C SER A 208 13.70 10.31 -23.79
N SER A 209 13.31 11.25 -24.64
CA SER A 209 14.23 12.06 -25.42
C SER A 209 15.13 12.94 -24.54
N ASP A 210 16.30 13.31 -25.05
CA ASP A 210 17.21 14.20 -24.33
C ASP A 210 16.66 15.64 -24.29
N GLU A 211 15.87 16.03 -25.29
CA GLU A 211 15.10 17.29 -25.30
C GLU A 211 14.13 17.33 -24.12
N PHE A 212 13.35 16.27 -23.91
CA PHE A 212 12.39 16.23 -22.81
C PHE A 212 13.07 16.20 -21.45
N LYS A 213 14.22 15.52 -21.31
CA LYS A 213 15.03 15.57 -20.07
C LYS A 213 15.50 17.00 -19.75
N LYS A 214 15.87 17.79 -20.77
CA LYS A 214 16.20 19.22 -20.61
C LYS A 214 14.99 20.04 -20.18
N GLU A 215 13.82 19.81 -20.76
CA GLU A 215 12.59 20.49 -20.31
C GLU A 215 12.25 20.16 -18.86
N LEU A 216 12.36 18.89 -18.46
CA LEU A 216 12.16 18.47 -17.08
C LEU A 216 13.12 19.19 -16.11
N SER A 217 14.40 19.33 -16.47
CA SER A 217 15.38 19.99 -15.61
C SER A 217 15.06 21.47 -15.38
N LEU A 218 14.56 22.16 -16.40
CA LEU A 218 14.16 23.57 -16.32
C LEU A 218 12.93 23.79 -15.42
N VAL A 219 12.05 22.80 -15.29
CA VAL A 219 10.82 22.90 -14.49
C VAL A 219 11.05 22.53 -13.01
N ILE A 220 12.14 21.83 -12.69
CA ILE A 220 12.47 21.44 -11.30
C ILE A 220 12.34 22.60 -10.30
N PRO A 221 12.95 23.79 -10.50
CA PRO A 221 12.90 24.90 -9.57
C PRO A 221 11.49 25.32 -9.15
N VAL A 222 10.53 25.25 -10.07
CA VAL A 222 9.13 25.63 -9.84
C VAL A 222 8.49 24.74 -8.76
N HIS A 223 8.93 23.49 -8.65
CA HIS A 223 8.31 22.48 -7.78
C HIS A 223 9.12 22.17 -6.51
N LEU A 224 10.38 22.60 -6.41
CA LEU A 224 11.30 22.24 -5.32
C LEU A 224 10.73 22.44 -3.92
N THR A 225 10.06 23.57 -3.67
CA THR A 225 9.54 23.93 -2.33
C THR A 225 8.47 22.96 -1.81
N LYS A 226 7.80 22.22 -2.71
CA LYS A 226 6.68 21.31 -2.41
C LYS A 226 7.01 19.84 -2.64
N MET A 227 8.23 19.52 -3.08
CA MET A 227 8.72 18.14 -3.22
C MET A 227 9.14 17.54 -1.88
N SER A 228 9.16 16.20 -1.80
CA SER A 228 9.76 15.50 -0.66
C SER A 228 11.30 15.52 -0.76
N PRO A 229 12.05 15.36 0.36
CA PRO A 229 13.51 15.30 0.33
C PRO A 229 14.04 14.20 -0.61
N GLN A 230 13.35 13.06 -0.63
CA GLN A 230 13.69 11.94 -1.49
C GLN A 230 13.52 12.28 -2.97
N ALA A 231 12.44 12.98 -3.32
CA ALA A 231 12.20 13.42 -4.68
C ALA A 231 13.23 14.47 -5.13
N ILE A 232 13.57 15.43 -4.26
CA ILE A 232 14.61 16.43 -4.52
C ILE A 232 15.96 15.75 -4.77
N ALA A 233 16.39 14.87 -3.86
CA ALA A 233 17.67 14.17 -3.99
C ALA A 233 17.75 13.36 -5.29
N LYS A 234 16.71 12.59 -5.63
CA LYS A 234 16.67 11.84 -6.89
C LYS A 234 16.63 12.76 -8.12
N ALA A 235 15.86 13.85 -8.09
CA ALA A 235 15.77 14.77 -9.22
C ALA A 235 17.14 15.39 -9.54
N PHE A 236 17.87 15.86 -8.53
CA PHE A 236 19.20 16.42 -8.73
C PHE A 236 20.27 15.38 -9.06
N GLU A 237 20.17 14.15 -8.52
CA GLU A 237 21.00 13.02 -8.95
C GLU A 237 20.82 12.73 -10.44
N MET A 238 19.57 12.71 -10.93
CA MET A 238 19.28 12.52 -12.35
C MET A 238 19.80 13.69 -13.20
N VAL A 239 19.54 14.93 -12.80
CA VAL A 239 20.05 16.12 -13.51
C VAL A 239 21.57 16.10 -13.62
N TYR A 240 22.27 15.71 -12.56
CA TYR A 240 23.73 15.56 -12.58
C TYR A 240 24.18 14.43 -13.51
N LYS A 241 23.54 13.25 -13.43
CA LYS A 241 23.87 12.08 -14.27
C LYS A 241 23.77 12.36 -15.77
N TYR A 242 22.81 13.18 -16.20
CA TYR A 242 22.65 13.58 -17.61
C TYR A 242 23.39 14.87 -17.98
N ASN A 243 24.27 15.37 -17.10
CA ASN A 243 25.03 16.60 -17.32
C ASN A 243 24.13 17.82 -17.61
N LEU A 244 22.98 17.90 -16.93
CA LEU A 244 22.01 18.98 -17.02
C LEU A 244 22.07 19.94 -15.82
N MET A 245 23.02 19.72 -14.91
CA MET A 245 23.21 20.56 -13.73
C MET A 245 23.84 21.89 -14.15
N THR A 246 23.05 22.95 -14.14
CA THR A 246 23.53 24.32 -14.41
C THR A 246 23.89 25.04 -13.11
N ASP A 247 24.73 26.06 -13.20
CA ASP A 247 25.04 26.94 -12.07
C ASP A 247 23.77 27.55 -11.46
N TYR A 248 22.78 27.89 -12.30
CA TYR A 248 21.47 28.35 -11.86
C TYR A 248 20.74 27.31 -10.99
N LEU A 249 20.63 26.06 -11.46
CA LEU A 249 19.98 24.99 -10.68
C LEU A 249 20.73 24.70 -9.37
N PHE A 250 22.05 24.81 -9.40
CA PHE A 250 22.87 24.55 -8.25
C PHE A 250 22.86 25.70 -7.23
N TYR A 251 23.41 26.87 -7.59
CA TYR A 251 23.66 27.97 -6.65
C TYR A 251 22.39 28.64 -6.14
N ASP A 252 21.42 28.86 -7.03
CA ASP A 252 20.20 29.60 -6.69
C ASP A 252 19.17 28.72 -5.98
N HIS A 253 19.18 27.42 -6.25
CA HIS A 253 18.14 26.51 -5.76
C HIS A 253 18.68 25.43 -4.83
N LEU A 254 19.50 24.48 -5.32
CA LEU A 254 19.94 23.34 -4.50
C LEU A 254 20.77 23.80 -3.30
N HIS A 255 21.77 24.65 -3.56
CA HIS A 255 22.69 25.16 -2.56
C HIS A 255 21.94 25.91 -1.43
N PHE A 256 20.96 26.75 -1.77
CA PHE A 256 20.12 27.43 -0.77
C PHE A 256 19.35 26.43 0.11
N ILE A 257 18.77 25.39 -0.49
CA ILE A 257 18.05 24.33 0.23
C ILE A 257 18.99 23.59 1.17
N LEU A 258 20.19 23.21 0.71
CA LEU A 258 21.17 22.49 1.54
C LEU A 258 21.62 23.36 2.71
N ARG A 259 21.95 24.63 2.46
CA ARG A 259 22.40 25.54 3.52
C ARG A 259 21.34 25.74 4.61
N LYS A 260 20.05 25.83 4.26
CA LYS A 260 18.99 26.16 5.22
C LYS A 260 18.22 24.96 5.77
N ARG A 261 18.19 23.84 5.04
CA ARG A 261 17.25 22.72 5.27
C ARG A 261 17.89 21.34 5.11
N PHE A 262 19.22 21.20 5.17
CA PHE A 262 19.89 19.89 5.09
C PHE A 262 19.33 18.87 6.09
N LYS A 263 19.00 19.30 7.32
CA LYS A 263 18.39 18.45 8.36
C LYS A 263 17.14 17.68 7.88
N TRP A 264 16.42 18.22 6.90
CA TRP A 264 15.23 17.58 6.34
C TRP A 264 15.56 16.29 5.56
N PHE A 265 16.76 16.20 5.00
CA PHE A 265 17.24 15.02 4.29
C PHE A 265 17.73 13.93 5.26
N VAL A 266 18.21 14.31 6.46
CA VAL A 266 18.79 13.42 7.47
C VAL A 266 17.78 12.43 8.05
N MET A 267 16.51 12.84 8.16
CA MET A 267 15.43 12.03 8.74
C MET A 267 14.91 10.93 7.79
N GLY A 268 15.49 10.77 6.60
CA GLY A 268 15.02 9.80 5.61
C GLY A 268 16.15 9.21 4.76
N ARG A 269 15.76 8.45 3.72
CA ARG A 269 16.71 7.77 2.81
C ARG A 269 17.38 8.70 1.79
N ALA A 270 17.10 10.01 1.88
CA ALA A 270 17.58 11.01 0.94
C ALA A 270 19.01 11.51 1.27
N CYS A 271 19.42 11.43 2.54
CA CYS A 271 20.72 11.94 2.98
C CYS A 271 21.92 11.27 2.27
N PRO A 272 22.03 9.93 2.19
CA PRO A 272 23.13 9.29 1.47
C PRO A 272 23.20 9.71 0.00
N LEU A 273 22.06 9.81 -0.68
CA LEU A 273 22.00 10.23 -2.08
C LEU A 273 22.49 11.67 -2.26
N MET A 274 22.08 12.56 -1.36
CA MET A 274 22.51 13.96 -1.41
C MET A 274 24.01 14.10 -1.13
N LEU A 275 24.55 13.37 -0.15
CA LEU A 275 25.99 13.37 0.13
C LEU A 275 26.79 12.82 -1.05
N ARG A 276 26.30 11.76 -1.69
CA ARG A 276 26.92 11.21 -2.90
C ARG A 276 26.93 12.21 -4.04
N LEU A 277 25.79 12.85 -4.32
CA LEU A 277 25.69 13.91 -5.32
C LEU A 277 26.70 15.02 -5.03
N LEU A 278 26.80 15.44 -3.76
CA LEU A 278 27.73 16.49 -3.37
C LEU A 278 29.20 16.13 -3.62
N ARG A 279 29.54 14.86 -3.39
CA ARG A 279 30.87 14.30 -3.64
C ARG A 279 31.17 14.23 -5.14
N GLU A 280 30.26 13.66 -5.92
CA GLU A 280 30.49 13.39 -7.35
C GLU A 280 30.57 14.66 -8.17
N ALA A 281 29.71 15.63 -7.89
CA ALA A 281 29.73 16.92 -8.54
C ALA A 281 30.92 17.81 -8.14
N ASN A 282 31.87 17.29 -7.35
CA ASN A 282 33.12 17.92 -7.00
C ASN A 282 32.94 19.34 -6.41
N PHE A 283 31.92 19.53 -5.56
CA PHE A 283 31.60 20.83 -4.95
C PHE A 283 32.58 21.26 -3.85
N GLU A 284 33.86 20.89 -3.98
CA GLU A 284 34.94 21.37 -3.11
C GLU A 284 34.98 22.90 -3.06
N THR A 285 34.63 23.55 -4.17
CA THR A 285 34.54 25.02 -4.31
C THR A 285 33.48 25.67 -3.42
N CYS A 286 32.61 24.89 -2.77
CA CYS A 286 31.60 25.37 -1.82
C CYS A 286 32.04 25.17 -0.37
N GLU A 287 33.26 25.59 -0.03
CA GLU A 287 33.85 25.43 1.33
C GLU A 287 32.90 25.88 2.45
N PHE A 288 32.12 26.94 2.19
CA PHE A 288 31.19 27.55 3.13
C PHE A 288 29.90 26.74 3.37
N LEU A 289 29.60 25.75 2.53
CA LEU A 289 28.42 24.89 2.67
C LEU A 289 28.65 23.78 3.72
N TRP A 290 29.85 23.21 3.73
CA TRP A 290 30.18 22.03 4.53
C TRP A 290 30.02 22.21 6.04
N PRO A 291 30.47 23.32 6.68
CA PRO A 291 30.27 23.54 8.11
C PRO A 291 28.79 23.47 8.51
N GLU A 292 27.89 24.00 7.68
CA GLU A 292 26.45 24.03 7.97
C GLU A 292 25.80 22.64 7.78
N ILE A 293 26.28 21.86 6.80
CA ILE A 293 25.88 20.46 6.62
C ILE A 293 26.30 19.62 7.83
N TYR A 294 27.56 19.76 8.28
CA TYR A 294 28.09 19.02 9.43
C TYR A 294 27.37 19.35 10.71
N LYS A 295 27.14 20.64 10.98
CA LYS A 295 26.36 21.09 12.13
C LYS A 295 24.95 20.48 12.13
N GLN A 296 24.26 20.49 10.99
CA GLN A 296 22.92 19.92 10.88
C GLN A 296 22.92 18.38 11.05
N LEU A 297 23.92 17.68 10.50
CA LEU A 297 24.10 16.24 10.72
C LEU A 297 24.33 15.93 12.19
N GLU A 298 25.19 16.69 12.85
CA GLU A 298 25.51 16.52 14.27
C GLU A 298 24.26 16.71 15.14
N THR A 299 23.45 17.75 14.88
CA THR A 299 22.23 18.01 15.64
C THR A 299 21.15 16.94 15.46
N GLU A 300 21.15 16.22 14.34
CA GLU A 300 20.14 15.22 14.01
C GLU A 300 20.67 13.78 14.11
N LEU A 301 21.87 13.57 14.68
CA LEU A 301 22.47 12.24 14.90
C LEU A 301 21.47 11.28 15.56
N ASP A 302 20.71 11.80 16.52
CA ASP A 302 19.70 11.05 17.28
C ASP A 302 18.46 10.62 16.52
N ARG A 303 18.25 11.18 15.33
CA ARG A 303 17.09 10.89 14.49
C ARG A 303 17.43 10.09 13.24
N ILE A 304 18.71 9.76 13.02
CA ILE A 304 19.14 8.94 11.89
C ILE A 304 18.62 7.50 12.10
N PRO A 305 17.85 6.96 11.13
CA PRO A 305 17.46 5.55 11.15
C PRO A 305 18.67 4.61 11.07
N ASN A 306 18.65 3.51 11.83
CA ASN A 306 19.80 2.58 11.90
C ASN A 306 20.23 2.01 10.54
N ASP A 307 19.26 1.73 9.66
CA ASP A 307 19.51 1.25 8.31
C ASP A 307 20.21 2.29 7.41
N GLN A 308 20.18 3.57 7.81
CA GLN A 308 20.83 4.67 7.09
C GLN A 308 22.20 5.06 7.66
N CYS A 309 22.53 4.66 8.91
CA CYS A 309 23.81 4.98 9.54
C CYS A 309 25.02 4.52 8.71
N ALA A 310 25.01 3.28 8.22
CA ALA A 310 26.12 2.74 7.42
C ALA A 310 26.25 3.43 6.04
N PRO A 311 25.18 3.60 5.24
CA PRO A 311 25.22 4.39 4.02
C PRO A 311 25.76 5.81 4.21
N ILE A 312 25.28 6.55 5.21
CA ILE A 312 25.73 7.93 5.48
C ILE A 312 27.22 7.93 5.86
N ARG A 313 27.64 7.04 6.76
CA ARG A 313 29.03 6.92 7.17
C ARG A 313 29.95 6.66 5.98
N ASN A 314 29.58 5.74 5.10
CA ASN A 314 30.38 5.39 3.93
C ASN A 314 30.55 6.58 2.97
N GLU A 315 29.50 7.37 2.73
CA GLU A 315 29.61 8.57 1.90
C GLU A 315 30.47 9.65 2.58
N LEU A 316 30.35 9.86 3.90
CA LEU A 316 31.20 10.81 4.63
C LEU A 316 32.69 10.44 4.60
N VAL A 317 33.02 9.14 4.68
CA VAL A 317 34.41 8.68 4.54
C VAL A 317 34.93 8.97 3.14
N LYS A 318 34.16 8.65 2.09
CA LYS A 318 34.55 8.94 0.70
C LYS A 318 34.68 10.43 0.41
N ILE A 319 33.85 11.27 1.03
CA ILE A 319 33.98 12.74 0.98
C ILE A 319 35.30 13.15 1.65
N GLY A 320 35.65 12.55 2.78
CA GLY A 320 36.92 12.79 3.47
C GLY A 320 38.15 12.42 2.64
N GLU A 321 38.08 11.32 1.90
CA GLU A 321 39.12 10.87 0.96
C GLU A 321 39.21 11.79 -0.27
N ALA A 322 38.07 12.25 -0.79
CA ALA A 322 38.01 13.12 -1.97
C ALA A 322 38.45 14.56 -1.69
N PHE A 323 38.19 15.09 -0.50
CA PHE A 323 38.45 16.50 -0.13
C PHE A 323 39.28 16.62 1.16
N PRO A 324 40.59 16.36 1.14
CA PRO A 324 41.42 16.31 2.35
C PRO A 324 41.51 17.66 3.10
N THR A 325 41.38 18.77 2.37
CA THR A 325 41.53 20.17 2.83
C THR A 325 40.38 20.67 3.68
N HIS A 326 39.14 20.20 3.46
CA HIS A 326 37.94 20.68 4.14
C HIS A 326 37.40 19.75 5.24
N SER A 327 37.94 18.54 5.35
CA SER A 327 37.16 17.43 5.89
C SER A 327 37.76 16.67 7.06
N GLN A 328 39.08 16.67 7.28
CA GLN A 328 39.66 15.61 8.10
C GLN A 328 39.16 15.60 9.55
N TYR A 329 38.91 16.75 10.19
CA TYR A 329 38.47 16.72 11.59
C TYR A 329 36.97 16.46 11.73
N ASN A 330 36.12 17.28 11.10
CA ASN A 330 34.67 17.20 11.29
C ASN A 330 34.03 15.98 10.61
N ASN A 331 34.49 15.57 9.41
CA ASN A 331 33.95 14.35 8.77
C ASN A 331 34.32 13.10 9.53
N ILE A 332 35.59 12.97 9.93
CA ILE A 332 36.04 11.80 10.67
C ILE A 332 35.32 11.72 12.02
N ILE A 333 35.10 12.85 12.70
CA ILE A 333 34.37 12.87 13.97
C ILE A 333 32.90 12.48 13.77
N ILE A 334 32.20 13.08 12.82
CA ILE A 334 30.78 12.77 12.58
C ILE A 334 30.63 11.32 12.11
N ALA A 335 31.48 10.86 11.19
CA ALA A 335 31.48 9.47 10.74
C ALA A 335 31.77 8.49 11.89
N LYS A 336 32.69 8.83 12.82
CA LYS A 336 32.94 8.06 14.04
C LYS A 336 31.73 8.06 14.97
N LYS A 337 31.08 9.20 15.19
CA LYS A 337 29.86 9.30 16.02
C LYS A 337 28.71 8.45 15.45
N ILE A 338 28.48 8.52 14.13
CA ILE A 338 27.48 7.69 13.44
C ILE A 338 27.84 6.21 13.55
N GLY A 339 29.13 5.86 13.38
CA GLY A 339 29.62 4.50 13.54
C GLY A 339 29.41 3.97 14.96
N ALA A 340 29.79 4.73 15.98
CA ALA A 340 29.61 4.37 17.39
C ALA A 340 28.13 4.15 17.75
N ARG A 341 27.25 5.03 17.26
CA ARG A 341 25.80 4.87 17.38
C ARG A 341 25.30 3.58 16.72
N ALA A 342 25.70 3.32 15.49
CA ALA A 342 25.30 2.10 14.77
C ALA A 342 25.73 0.84 15.54
N THR A 343 26.95 0.83 16.09
CA THR A 343 27.45 -0.25 16.95
C THR A 343 26.64 -0.38 18.24
N TRP A 344 26.32 0.73 18.90
CA TRP A 344 25.49 0.73 20.12
C TRP A 344 24.09 0.16 19.84
N GLU A 345 23.45 0.60 18.75
CA GLU A 345 22.14 0.09 18.30
C GLU A 345 22.18 -1.40 17.94
N ALA A 346 23.24 -1.86 17.26
CA ALA A 346 23.42 -3.27 16.93
C ALA A 346 23.64 -4.17 18.16
N THR A 347 24.17 -3.61 19.25
CA THR A 347 24.52 -4.34 20.47
C THR A 347 23.50 -4.06 21.59
N LEU A 348 23.76 -3.03 22.40
CA LEU A 348 23.00 -2.68 23.59
C LEU A 348 21.57 -2.24 23.27
N GLY A 349 21.37 -1.43 22.23
CA GLY A 349 20.04 -0.99 21.79
C GLY A 349 19.17 -2.15 21.33
N GLY A 350 19.75 -3.08 20.54
CA GLY A 350 19.09 -4.32 20.13
C GLY A 350 18.74 -5.24 21.29
N GLN A 351 19.62 -5.38 22.28
CA GLN A 351 19.35 -6.13 23.52
C GLN A 351 18.21 -5.50 24.32
N ALA A 352 18.20 -4.17 24.48
CA ALA A 352 17.11 -3.47 25.17
C ALA A 352 15.74 -3.67 24.50
N ARG A 353 15.68 -3.71 23.15
CA ARG A 353 14.44 -4.00 22.42
C ARG A 353 13.98 -5.45 22.59
N LYS A 354 14.91 -6.41 22.60
CA LYS A 354 14.62 -7.83 22.86
C LYS A 354 14.07 -8.08 24.26
N LEU A 355 14.34 -7.17 25.22
CA LEU A 355 13.76 -7.18 26.56
C LEU A 355 12.33 -6.59 26.61
N SER A 356 11.78 -6.10 25.50
CA SER A 356 10.38 -5.70 25.45
C SER A 356 9.47 -6.93 25.55
N LEU A 357 8.37 -6.80 26.31
CA LEU A 357 7.44 -7.91 26.57
C LEU A 357 6.95 -8.59 25.27
N VAL A 358 6.71 -7.81 24.22
CA VAL A 358 6.23 -8.32 22.93
C VAL A 358 7.29 -9.17 22.22
N GLU A 359 8.55 -8.75 22.24
CA GLU A 359 9.67 -9.51 21.66
C GLU A 359 9.94 -10.78 22.46
N ILE A 360 9.91 -10.70 23.80
CA ILE A 360 10.06 -11.87 24.69
C ILE A 360 9.01 -12.93 24.33
N VAL A 361 7.73 -12.57 24.30
CA VAL A 361 6.64 -13.51 24.00
C VAL A 361 6.78 -14.12 22.60
N LYS A 362 7.17 -13.34 21.59
CA LYS A 362 7.41 -13.87 20.23
C LYS A 362 8.56 -14.87 20.20
N ASN A 363 9.67 -14.55 20.87
CA ASN A 363 10.84 -15.41 20.93
C ASN A 363 10.55 -16.71 21.70
N ASP A 364 9.79 -16.63 22.79
CA ASP A 364 9.36 -17.81 23.56
C ASP A 364 8.47 -18.74 22.72
N ILE A 365 7.55 -18.19 21.92
CA ILE A 365 6.72 -18.99 21.01
C ILE A 365 7.59 -19.71 19.96
N LEU A 366 8.56 -19.01 19.36
CA LEU A 366 9.46 -19.61 18.38
C LEU A 366 10.32 -20.71 19.01
N TYR A 367 10.93 -20.43 20.16
CA TYR A 367 11.71 -21.38 20.93
C TYR A 367 10.90 -22.62 21.28
N TYR A 368 9.66 -22.45 21.75
CA TYR A 368 8.79 -23.56 22.09
C TYR A 368 8.42 -24.43 20.87
N LYS A 369 8.19 -23.81 19.71
CA LYS A 369 7.96 -24.54 18.44
C LYS A 369 9.18 -25.37 18.04
N GLU A 370 10.38 -24.81 18.14
CA GLU A 370 11.63 -25.53 17.82
C GLU A 370 11.87 -26.69 18.80
N LYS A 371 11.68 -26.45 20.10
CA LYS A 371 11.80 -27.48 21.13
C LYS A 371 10.83 -28.64 20.88
N GLN A 372 9.57 -28.36 20.56
CA GLN A 372 8.59 -29.40 20.23
C GLN A 372 8.96 -30.16 18.95
N LYS A 373 9.50 -29.47 17.93
CA LYS A 373 9.97 -30.11 16.70
C LYS A 373 11.09 -31.10 17.00
N LEU A 374 12.08 -30.70 17.80
CA LEU A 374 13.21 -31.54 18.22
C LEU A 374 12.75 -32.75 19.03
N GLN A 375 11.84 -32.56 20.00
CA GLN A 375 11.29 -33.64 20.81
C GLN A 375 10.54 -34.67 19.95
N ARG A 376 9.74 -34.23 18.98
CA ARG A 376 9.02 -35.13 18.06
C ARG A 376 9.97 -35.90 17.14
N SER A 377 11.04 -35.27 16.65
CA SER A 377 12.04 -35.98 15.84
C SER A 377 12.84 -37.00 16.65
N GLN A 378 13.16 -36.70 17.92
CA GLN A 378 13.88 -37.61 18.80
C GLN A 378 13.02 -38.80 19.24
N SER A 379 11.74 -38.56 19.58
CA SER A 379 10.81 -39.64 19.96
C SER A 379 10.38 -40.53 18.79
N GLN A 380 10.60 -40.10 17.54
CA GLN A 380 10.42 -40.95 16.35
C GLN A 380 11.66 -41.77 15.99
N GLN A 381 12.86 -41.37 16.45
CA GLN A 381 14.12 -42.05 16.17
C GLN A 381 14.58 -42.99 17.31
N SER A 382 13.97 -42.90 18.48
CA SER A 382 14.24 -43.80 19.61
C SER A 382 12.89 -44.16 20.27
N PRO A 383 12.31 -45.33 19.95
CA PRO A 383 11.13 -45.82 20.65
C PRO A 383 11.42 -46.16 22.12
#